data_AF-W2NXU8-F1
#
_entry.id   AF-W2NXU8-F1
#
_cell.length_a   1.000
_cell.length_b   1.000
_cell.length_c   1.000
_cell.angle_alpha   90.00
_cell.angle_beta   90.00
_cell.angle_gamma   90.00
#
_symmetry.space_group_name_H-M   'P 1'
#
loop_
_entity.id
_entity.type
_entity.pdbx_description
1 polymer ?
#
loop_
_entity_poly.entity_id
_entity_poly.type
_entity_poly.pdbx_seq_one_letter_code
_entity_poly.pdbx_strand_id
1 'polypeptide(L)'
;MMVSKESTDSATTTTASSGSSTAAGTVTAANTDGSSSSTGTVGSTTTNSSSSSSGWHMTAVTSVQARVQGDAPVWNEEAQMWLSKYGDNTDPAYMNNLDTVNTASVEGALMFVQAEGINVDEQSVKCQRKNNMQYIVFYEITIVQPTYGIKYYESHTPPEYGEFVAMDGAKCTDEGSDLPEDCKVYYGLDGEMDIGPMVGSNLQTSDPRAPYPGNYWFSFPNSCAQEL
;
A
#
# COMPACT_ATOMS: atom_id res chain seq x y z
N MET A 1 21.04 45.67 26.93
CA MET A 1 22.26 45.95 26.14
C MET A 1 22.36 44.80 25.15
N MET A 2 21.84 44.83 23.92
CA MET A 2 22.04 45.71 22.76
C MET A 2 23.50 45.89 22.32
N VAL A 3 23.66 45.86 20.98
CA VAL A 3 24.84 46.04 20.09
C VAL A 3 25.38 44.69 19.57
N SER A 4 25.57 44.40 18.27
CA SER A 4 25.20 44.96 16.94
C SER A 4 25.56 43.86 15.91
N LYS A 5 24.67 43.44 15.00
CA LYS A 5 24.55 43.81 13.58
C LYS A 5 25.86 43.85 12.77
N GLU A 6 26.05 42.85 11.90
CA GLU A 6 26.95 42.89 10.75
C GLU A 6 26.12 42.76 9.46
N SER A 7 26.50 43.55 8.47
CA SER A 7 25.84 43.76 7.18
C SER A 7 26.44 42.84 6.11
N THR A 8 25.63 42.37 5.17
CA THR A 8 26.11 41.94 3.85
C THR A 8 25.10 42.37 2.78
N ASP A 9 25.58 43.24 1.89
CA ASP A 9 24.95 43.60 0.62
C ASP A 9 25.06 42.43 -0.36
N SER A 10 24.02 42.19 -1.17
CA SER A 10 24.15 41.83 -2.59
C SER A 10 22.81 41.82 -3.33
N ALA A 11 22.65 42.86 -4.15
CA ALA A 11 22.12 42.91 -5.51
C ALA A 11 20.91 42.04 -5.91
N THR A 12 19.79 42.73 -6.07
CA THR A 12 18.68 42.41 -6.99
C THR A 12 19.15 42.46 -8.45
N THR A 13 18.80 41.46 -9.26
CA THR A 13 18.47 41.64 -10.68
C THR A 13 17.41 40.63 -11.10
N THR A 14 16.33 41.15 -11.67
CA THR A 14 15.13 40.49 -12.17
C THR A 14 15.24 40.23 -13.69
N THR A 15 14.52 39.19 -14.16
CA THR A 15 13.63 39.15 -15.35
C THR A 15 13.95 38.12 -16.47
N ALA A 16 13.03 37.14 -16.54
CA ALA A 16 12.29 36.58 -17.69
C ALA A 16 12.87 35.55 -18.71
N SER A 17 12.17 34.39 -18.69
CA SER A 17 11.36 33.76 -19.75
C SER A 17 12.03 33.20 -21.02
N SER A 18 11.88 31.88 -21.21
CA SER A 18 11.27 31.28 -22.41
C SER A 18 11.15 29.75 -22.23
N GLY A 19 9.99 29.19 -22.58
CA GLY A 19 9.57 27.83 -22.22
C GLY A 19 9.95 26.71 -23.20
N SER A 20 9.52 25.51 -22.83
CA SER A 20 9.05 24.47 -23.76
C SER A 20 8.29 23.42 -22.95
N SER A 21 6.96 23.45 -23.04
CA SER A 21 6.06 22.41 -22.54
C SER A 21 5.87 21.37 -23.63
N THR A 22 6.39 20.16 -23.44
CA THR A 22 6.13 19.04 -24.34
C THR A 22 4.77 18.43 -24.01
N ALA A 23 3.81 18.61 -24.91
CA ALA A 23 2.45 18.12 -24.79
C ALA A 23 2.36 16.59 -24.80
N ALA A 24 1.48 16.05 -23.96
CA ALA A 24 1.08 14.64 -23.95
C ALA A 24 0.30 14.30 -25.23
N GLY A 25 0.71 13.23 -25.92
CA GLY A 25 0.07 12.74 -27.14
C GLY A 25 -1.27 12.04 -26.85
N THR A 26 -2.32 12.51 -27.52
CA THR A 26 -3.65 11.89 -27.57
C THR A 26 -3.64 10.73 -28.57
N VAL A 27 -4.18 9.57 -28.18
CA VAL A 27 -4.51 8.47 -29.12
C VAL A 27 -5.99 8.09 -28.99
N THR A 28 -6.68 8.06 -30.13
CA THR A 28 -8.09 7.64 -30.34
C THR A 28 -8.15 7.20 -31.81
N ALA A 29 -8.80 6.16 -32.31
CA ALA A 29 -9.50 4.97 -31.80
C ALA A 29 -9.42 3.91 -32.93
N ALA A 30 -9.82 2.66 -32.67
CA ALA A 30 -10.27 1.77 -33.74
C ALA A 30 -11.52 1.00 -33.29
N ASN A 31 -12.67 1.41 -33.84
CA ASN A 31 -13.89 0.61 -33.91
C ASN A 31 -13.66 -0.56 -34.89
N THR A 32 -14.12 -1.76 -34.53
CA THR A 32 -14.40 -2.81 -35.52
C THR A 32 -15.74 -3.46 -35.16
N ASP A 33 -16.74 -3.22 -36.01
CA ASP A 33 -18.08 -3.80 -35.97
C ASP A 33 -18.30 -4.66 -37.23
N GLY A 34 -18.91 -5.84 -37.04
CA GLY A 34 -19.54 -6.68 -38.07
C GLY A 34 -18.60 -7.62 -38.87
N SER A 35 -18.95 -8.85 -39.25
CA SER A 35 -20.23 -9.59 -39.23
C SER A 35 -19.96 -11.11 -39.45
N SER A 36 -20.76 -11.93 -38.76
CA SER A 36 -21.52 -13.11 -39.23
C SER A 36 -20.89 -14.18 -40.14
N SER A 37 -20.82 -15.45 -39.68
CA SER A 37 -21.83 -16.50 -39.96
C SER A 37 -21.34 -17.89 -39.53
N SER A 38 -22.17 -18.69 -38.85
CA SER A 38 -22.25 -20.14 -39.11
C SER A 38 -23.54 -20.74 -38.52
N THR A 39 -24.40 -21.16 -39.46
CA THR A 39 -25.24 -22.36 -39.51
C THR A 39 -25.73 -22.99 -38.19
N GLY A 40 -27.04 -22.84 -37.95
CA GLY A 40 -27.75 -23.47 -36.84
C GLY A 40 -27.91 -24.98 -36.99
N THR A 41 -27.72 -25.68 -35.87
CA THR A 41 -28.22 -27.03 -35.64
C THR A 41 -29.10 -26.99 -34.38
N VAL A 42 -30.33 -27.48 -34.51
CA VAL A 42 -31.35 -27.51 -33.47
C VAL A 42 -30.95 -28.54 -32.41
N GLY A 43 -30.47 -28.05 -31.27
CA GLY A 43 -30.17 -28.83 -30.07
C GLY A 43 -31.20 -28.55 -28.99
N SER A 44 -31.86 -29.61 -28.54
CA SER A 44 -32.83 -29.69 -27.44
C SER A 44 -32.60 -28.67 -26.31
N THR A 45 -33.63 -27.87 -26.01
CA THR A 45 -33.68 -26.96 -24.86
C THR A 45 -33.64 -27.75 -23.56
N THR A 46 -32.45 -28.05 -23.05
CA THR A 46 -32.25 -28.23 -21.62
C THR A 46 -32.14 -26.84 -21.01
N THR A 47 -33.19 -26.39 -20.33
CA THR A 47 -33.13 -25.29 -19.38
C THR A 47 -32.22 -25.69 -18.21
N ASN A 48 -30.90 -25.65 -18.44
CA ASN A 48 -29.94 -25.48 -17.38
C ASN A 48 -29.89 -23.99 -17.07
N SER A 49 -30.86 -23.54 -16.29
CA SER A 49 -30.76 -22.32 -15.51
C SER A 49 -29.76 -22.53 -14.38
N SER A 50 -28.52 -22.92 -14.71
CA SER A 50 -27.39 -22.66 -13.84
C SER A 50 -26.94 -21.26 -14.16
N SER A 51 -27.71 -20.26 -13.73
CA SER A 51 -27.13 -18.95 -13.45
C SER A 51 -26.11 -19.21 -12.34
N SER A 52 -24.88 -19.55 -12.70
CA SER A 52 -23.76 -19.18 -11.87
C SER A 52 -23.91 -17.67 -11.74
N SER A 53 -24.46 -17.21 -10.62
CA SER A 53 -24.23 -15.84 -10.18
C SER A 53 -22.73 -15.78 -9.89
N SER A 54 -21.91 -15.70 -10.95
CA SER A 54 -20.52 -15.30 -10.84
C SER A 54 -20.59 -13.83 -10.46
N GLY A 55 -20.85 -13.61 -9.17
CA GLY A 55 -20.84 -12.29 -8.57
C GLY A 55 -19.52 -11.61 -8.93
N TRP A 56 -19.56 -10.28 -9.02
CA TRP A 56 -18.36 -9.52 -9.25
C TRP A 56 -17.31 -9.85 -8.16
N HIS A 57 -16.06 -10.05 -8.59
CA HIS A 57 -14.91 -10.25 -7.74
C HIS A 57 -13.72 -9.47 -8.31
N MET A 58 -12.86 -9.00 -7.43
CA MET A 58 -11.63 -8.32 -7.83
C MET A 58 -10.74 -9.30 -8.61
N THR A 59 -10.21 -8.85 -9.74
CA THR A 59 -9.12 -9.58 -10.42
C THR A 59 -7.85 -9.43 -9.61
N ALA A 60 -7.09 -10.52 -9.43
CA ALA A 60 -5.81 -10.47 -8.74
C ALA A 60 -4.86 -9.44 -9.38
N VAL A 61 -4.30 -8.57 -8.55
CA VAL A 61 -3.34 -7.54 -8.97
C VAL A 61 -1.98 -7.86 -8.39
N THR A 62 -0.96 -7.92 -9.24
CA THR A 62 0.43 -8.02 -8.80
C THR A 62 1.02 -6.63 -8.63
N SER A 63 1.63 -6.36 -7.49
CA SER A 63 2.24 -5.08 -7.11
C SER A 63 3.65 -5.31 -6.58
N VAL A 64 4.59 -4.46 -6.97
CA VAL A 64 5.91 -4.42 -6.36
C VAL A 64 5.89 -3.37 -5.26
N GLN A 65 6.16 -3.81 -4.03
CA GLN A 65 6.16 -2.96 -2.84
C GLN A 65 7.47 -3.13 -2.09
N ALA A 66 7.79 -2.17 -1.22
CA ALA A 66 9.00 -2.14 -0.44
C ALA A 66 8.68 -2.02 1.05
N ARG A 67 9.46 -2.70 1.90
CA ARG A 67 9.41 -2.58 3.34
C ARG A 67 10.78 -2.23 3.89
N VAL A 68 10.81 -1.25 4.79
CA VAL A 68 12.02 -0.87 5.51
C VAL A 68 12.03 -1.64 6.83
N GLN A 69 13.02 -2.51 7.04
CA GLN A 69 13.06 -3.41 8.20
C GLN A 69 14.47 -3.54 8.80
N GLY A 70 14.52 -4.01 10.06
CA GLY A 70 15.76 -4.14 10.83
C GLY A 70 16.51 -5.45 10.57
N ASP A 71 15.81 -6.49 10.13
CA ASP A 71 16.35 -7.81 9.84
C ASP A 71 16.34 -8.12 8.34
N ALA A 72 17.30 -8.92 7.90
CA ALA A 72 17.34 -9.42 6.53
C ALA A 72 16.40 -10.63 6.38
N PRO A 73 15.70 -10.77 5.25
CA PRO A 73 14.95 -11.99 4.97
C PRO A 73 15.91 -13.17 4.79
N VAL A 74 15.42 -14.39 5.03
CA VAL A 74 16.19 -15.63 5.03
C VAL A 74 15.76 -16.51 3.86
N TRP A 75 16.71 -17.02 3.08
CA TRP A 75 16.41 -17.97 2.01
C TRP A 75 15.84 -19.26 2.62
N ASN A 76 14.65 -19.63 2.19
CA ASN A 76 14.01 -20.88 2.56
C ASN A 76 14.11 -21.86 1.38
N GLU A 77 14.81 -22.98 1.59
CA GLU A 77 15.03 -24.00 0.55
C GLU A 77 13.77 -24.78 0.19
N GLU A 78 12.81 -24.92 1.10
CA GLU A 78 11.56 -25.64 0.84
C GLU A 78 10.63 -24.82 -0.06
N ALA A 79 10.44 -23.54 0.27
CA ALA A 79 9.58 -22.62 -0.46
C ALA A 79 10.27 -21.97 -1.68
N GLN A 80 11.61 -22.11 -1.81
CA GLN A 80 12.43 -21.47 -2.84
C GLN A 80 12.21 -19.95 -2.89
N MET A 81 12.17 -19.31 -1.73
CA MET A 81 11.92 -17.87 -1.59
C MET A 81 12.57 -17.28 -0.34
N TRP A 82 12.69 -15.96 -0.32
CA TRP A 82 13.14 -15.20 0.83
C TRP A 82 11.97 -15.00 1.80
N LEU A 83 12.09 -15.53 3.02
CA LEU A 83 11.06 -15.50 4.04
C LEU A 83 11.46 -14.66 5.25
N SER A 84 10.51 -14.45 6.15
CA SER A 84 10.76 -13.82 7.44
C SER A 84 11.78 -14.65 8.23
N LYS A 85 12.65 -13.97 8.97
CA LYS A 85 13.50 -14.62 9.99
C LYS A 85 12.66 -15.24 11.12
N TYR A 86 11.42 -14.78 11.29
CA TYR A 86 10.52 -15.18 12.36
C TYR A 86 9.56 -16.27 11.87
N GLY A 87 9.41 -17.33 12.66
CA GLY A 87 8.58 -18.49 12.34
C GLY A 87 9.37 -19.79 12.50
N ASP A 88 8.78 -20.76 13.20
CA ASP A 88 9.47 -22.03 13.52
C ASP A 88 9.60 -22.97 12.31
N ASN A 89 8.81 -22.73 11.27
CA ASN A 89 8.83 -23.49 10.02
C ASN A 89 8.39 -22.61 8.84
N THR A 90 8.32 -23.20 7.64
CA THR A 90 8.08 -22.51 6.37
C THR A 90 6.77 -21.73 6.35
N ASP A 91 5.67 -22.27 6.90
CA ASP A 91 4.36 -21.61 6.83
C ASP A 91 4.30 -20.33 7.68
N PRO A 92 4.64 -20.32 8.99
CA PRO A 92 4.73 -19.08 9.76
C PRO A 92 5.78 -18.12 9.20
N ALA A 93 6.92 -18.60 8.69
CA ALA A 93 7.94 -17.73 8.09
C ALA A 93 7.43 -17.02 6.82
N TYR A 94 6.56 -17.69 6.06
CA TYR A 94 5.86 -17.09 4.93
C TYR A 94 4.86 -16.04 5.37
N MET A 95 3.98 -16.39 6.30
CA MET A 95 2.93 -15.48 6.78
C MET A 95 3.52 -14.23 7.44
N ASN A 96 4.57 -14.39 8.26
CA ASN A 96 5.24 -13.30 8.98
C ASN A 96 5.93 -12.26 8.08
N ASN A 97 6.02 -12.48 6.76
CA ASN A 97 6.47 -11.43 5.83
C ASN A 97 5.47 -10.27 5.74
N LEU A 98 4.17 -10.59 5.77
CA LEU A 98 3.08 -9.66 5.54
C LEU A 98 2.04 -9.62 6.67
N ASP A 99 2.27 -10.34 7.78
CA ASP A 99 1.37 -10.35 8.93
C ASP A 99 1.45 -9.04 9.72
N THR A 100 0.38 -8.23 9.68
CA THR A 100 0.27 -6.93 10.39
C THR A 100 1.43 -5.99 10.11
N VAL A 101 1.80 -5.84 8.84
CA VAL A 101 2.89 -4.96 8.45
C VAL A 101 2.39 -3.81 7.58
N ASN A 102 3.14 -2.72 7.62
CA ASN A 102 3.07 -1.72 6.57
C ASN A 102 4.17 -1.93 5.54
N THR A 103 3.81 -1.75 4.28
CA THR A 103 4.73 -1.61 3.16
C THR A 103 4.49 -0.25 2.51
N ALA A 104 5.30 0.07 1.51
CA ALA A 104 5.12 1.26 0.72
C ALA A 104 5.46 0.99 -0.75
N SER A 105 5.05 1.92 -1.61
CA SER A 105 5.72 2.16 -2.89
C SER A 105 7.24 2.34 -2.69
N VAL A 106 8.01 2.21 -3.76
CA VAL A 106 9.47 2.42 -3.69
C VAL A 106 9.80 3.83 -3.19
N GLU A 107 9.09 4.82 -3.73
CA GLU A 107 9.11 6.22 -3.33
C GLU A 107 8.77 6.39 -1.84
N GLY A 108 7.77 5.65 -1.36
CA GLY A 108 7.36 5.67 0.03
C GLY A 108 8.33 5.05 1.01
N ALA A 109 9.02 3.98 0.60
CA ALA A 109 10.10 3.42 1.41
C ALA A 109 11.25 4.43 1.58
N LEU A 110 11.60 5.18 0.52
CA LEU A 110 12.60 6.24 0.60
C LEU A 110 12.16 7.41 1.48
N MET A 111 10.89 7.81 1.37
CA MET A 111 10.28 8.79 2.27
C MET A 111 10.41 8.33 3.72
N PHE A 112 9.99 7.10 4.03
CA PHE A 112 10.01 6.56 5.38
C PHE A 112 11.42 6.54 5.97
N VAL A 113 12.43 6.13 5.20
CA VAL A 113 13.83 6.17 5.66
C VAL A 113 14.26 7.58 6.07
N GLN A 114 13.89 8.60 5.29
CA GLN A 114 14.32 9.99 5.53
C GLN A 114 13.54 10.66 6.64
N ALA A 115 12.21 10.60 6.57
CA ALA A 115 11.31 11.34 7.45
C ALA A 115 11.16 10.68 8.82
N GLU A 116 11.05 9.35 8.85
CA GLU A 116 10.77 8.57 10.06
C GLU A 116 12.02 7.84 10.57
N GLY A 117 12.87 7.37 9.66
CA GLY A 117 13.97 6.47 9.99
C GLY A 117 15.21 7.12 10.56
N ILE A 118 15.64 8.24 9.95
CA ILE A 118 16.90 8.92 10.28
C ILE A 118 16.66 10.23 11.05
N ASN A 119 15.44 10.77 11.04
CA ASN A 119 15.16 12.05 11.65
C ASN A 119 15.29 12.00 13.18
N VAL A 120 16.26 12.77 13.71
CA VAL A 120 16.55 12.86 15.15
C VAL A 120 15.34 13.33 15.96
N ASP A 121 14.45 14.14 15.41
CA ASP A 121 13.26 14.62 16.12
C ASP A 121 12.21 13.51 16.31
N GLU A 122 12.19 12.51 15.43
CA GLU A 122 11.33 11.32 15.53
C GLU A 122 12.02 10.16 16.29
N GLN A 123 13.33 10.25 16.51
CA GLN A 123 14.11 9.22 17.19
C GLN A 123 14.21 9.49 18.69
N SER A 124 13.92 8.48 19.49
CA SER A 124 14.20 8.53 20.94
C SER A 124 15.70 8.45 21.26
N VAL A 125 16.54 8.01 20.32
CA VAL A 125 17.99 7.83 20.49
C VAL A 125 18.78 8.47 19.36
N LYS A 126 19.71 9.39 19.72
CA LYS A 126 20.60 10.04 18.75
C LYS A 126 21.50 9.02 18.05
N CYS A 127 21.70 9.22 16.75
CA CYS A 127 22.57 8.40 15.89
C CYS A 127 22.15 6.93 15.77
N GLN A 128 20.91 6.59 16.13
CA GLN A 128 20.31 5.29 15.82
C GLN A 128 19.15 5.51 14.83
N ARG A 129 18.91 4.52 13.98
CA ARG A 129 17.75 4.53 13.08
C ARG A 129 16.55 3.89 13.79
N LYS A 130 15.33 4.34 13.47
CA LYS A 130 14.09 3.75 14.03
C LYS A 130 14.14 2.24 13.88
N ASN A 131 13.81 1.52 14.96
CA ASN A 131 13.70 0.06 14.98
C ASN A 131 14.94 -0.69 14.41
N ASN A 132 16.13 -0.08 14.51
CA ASN A 132 17.37 -0.61 13.93
C ASN A 132 17.27 -0.93 12.43
N MET A 133 16.50 -0.15 11.66
CA MET A 133 16.33 -0.38 10.22
C MET A 133 17.65 -0.43 9.46
N GLN A 134 17.80 -1.46 8.62
CA GLN A 134 19.04 -1.76 7.91
C GLN A 134 18.79 -2.19 6.46
N TYR A 135 17.58 -2.65 6.14
CA TYR A 135 17.24 -3.24 4.85
C TYR A 135 16.02 -2.57 4.24
N ILE A 136 16.03 -2.42 2.92
CA ILE A 136 14.85 -2.17 2.10
C ILE A 136 14.58 -3.45 1.35
N VAL A 137 13.51 -4.15 1.71
CA VAL A 137 13.12 -5.43 1.11
C VAL A 137 12.02 -5.18 0.10
N PHE A 138 12.21 -5.69 -1.12
CA PHE A 138 11.22 -5.60 -2.19
C PHE A 138 10.42 -6.89 -2.26
N TYR A 139 9.11 -6.75 -2.35
CA TYR A 139 8.15 -7.83 -2.45
C TYR A 139 7.42 -7.74 -3.79
N GLU A 140 7.29 -8.87 -4.47
CA GLU A 140 6.27 -9.06 -5.49
C GLU A 140 5.03 -9.65 -4.79
N ILE A 141 3.99 -8.84 -4.63
CA ILE A 141 2.79 -9.20 -3.87
C ILE A 141 1.63 -9.34 -4.84
N THR A 142 0.89 -10.45 -4.73
CA THR A 142 -0.39 -10.61 -5.42
C THR A 142 -1.53 -10.31 -4.45
N ILE A 143 -2.39 -9.35 -4.78
CA ILE A 143 -3.46 -8.84 -3.95
C ILE A 143 -4.81 -9.21 -4.58
N VAL A 144 -5.70 -9.75 -3.75
CA VAL A 144 -7.13 -9.93 -4.05
C VAL A 144 -7.89 -9.46 -2.83
N GLN A 145 -8.80 -8.50 -3.01
CA GLN A 145 -9.58 -7.93 -1.91
C GLN A 145 -10.95 -8.61 -1.80
N PRO A 146 -11.55 -8.63 -0.59
CA PRO A 146 -12.94 -9.07 -0.42
C PRO A 146 -13.89 -8.20 -1.23
N THR A 147 -14.88 -8.80 -1.91
CA THR A 147 -15.90 -8.05 -2.66
C THR A 147 -16.65 -7.06 -1.76
N TYR A 148 -16.87 -7.42 -0.50
CA TYR A 148 -17.57 -6.56 0.44
C TYR A 148 -16.72 -5.35 0.87
N GLY A 149 -15.41 -5.55 1.10
CA GLY A 149 -14.47 -4.47 1.37
C GLY A 149 -14.37 -3.46 0.21
N ILE A 150 -14.29 -3.93 -1.04
CA ILE A 150 -14.31 -3.03 -2.21
C ILE A 150 -15.60 -2.22 -2.26
N LYS A 151 -16.75 -2.83 -1.93
CA LYS A 151 -18.03 -2.12 -1.91
C LYS A 151 -18.08 -1.10 -0.77
N TYR A 152 -17.55 -1.43 0.40
CA TYR A 152 -17.49 -0.55 1.56
C TYR A 152 -16.66 0.71 1.25
N TYR A 153 -15.49 0.53 0.65
CA TYR A 153 -14.57 1.62 0.29
C TYR A 153 -14.74 2.13 -1.15
N GLU A 154 -15.91 2.00 -1.76
CA GLU A 154 -16.10 2.36 -3.19
C GLU A 154 -15.84 3.86 -3.49
N SER A 155 -15.90 4.71 -2.47
CA SER A 155 -15.57 6.14 -2.56
C SER A 155 -14.12 6.47 -2.21
N HIS A 156 -13.33 5.49 -1.79
CA HIS A 156 -11.91 5.67 -1.48
C HIS A 156 -11.09 5.95 -2.74
N THR A 157 -9.90 6.52 -2.56
CA THR A 157 -8.95 6.72 -3.66
C THR A 157 -7.55 6.26 -3.24
N PRO A 158 -7.03 5.16 -3.82
CA PRO A 158 -7.60 4.33 -4.89
C PRO A 158 -8.79 3.44 -4.43
N PRO A 159 -9.85 3.27 -5.24
CA PRO A 159 -11.07 2.54 -4.84
C PRO A 159 -10.86 1.03 -4.67
N GLU A 160 -9.72 0.48 -5.11
CA GLU A 160 -9.37 -0.93 -4.94
C GLU A 160 -8.82 -1.27 -3.54
N TYR A 161 -8.63 -0.27 -2.68
CA TYR A 161 -8.02 -0.43 -1.36
C TYR A 161 -8.94 0.12 -0.27
N GLY A 162 -8.72 -0.32 0.97
CA GLY A 162 -9.30 0.34 2.14
C GLY A 162 -8.48 1.54 2.57
N GLU A 163 -8.89 2.17 3.67
CA GLU A 163 -8.06 3.18 4.33
C GLU A 163 -6.78 2.55 4.89
N PHE A 164 -5.66 3.24 4.76
CA PHE A 164 -4.40 2.86 5.36
C PHE A 164 -4.50 2.88 6.88
N VAL A 165 -4.21 1.75 7.49
CA VAL A 165 -4.13 1.60 8.95
C VAL A 165 -2.67 1.33 9.34
N ALA A 166 -2.11 2.13 10.25
CA ALA A 166 -0.78 1.85 10.78
C ALA A 166 -0.81 0.51 11.55
N MET A 167 0.15 -0.37 11.27
CA MET A 167 0.23 -1.71 11.86
C MET A 167 1.54 -1.86 12.63
N ASP A 168 1.46 -2.37 13.86
CA ASP A 168 2.62 -2.65 14.69
C ASP A 168 2.40 -3.93 15.53
N GLY A 169 3.37 -4.84 15.47
CA GLY A 169 3.46 -6.00 16.36
C GLY A 169 2.21 -6.90 16.44
N ALA A 170 1.73 -7.44 15.32
CA ALA A 170 0.55 -8.31 15.29
C ALA A 170 -0.77 -7.60 15.61
N LYS A 171 -0.82 -6.26 15.48
CA LYS A 171 -2.09 -5.53 15.57
C LYS A 171 -2.09 -4.21 14.80
N CYS A 172 -3.27 -3.63 14.65
CA CYS A 172 -3.39 -2.22 14.31
C CYS A 172 -2.80 -1.35 15.43
N THR A 173 -2.19 -0.24 15.05
CA THR A 173 -1.71 0.78 15.99
C THR A 173 -2.91 1.47 16.61
N ASP A 174 -2.89 1.65 17.93
CA ASP A 174 -3.97 2.32 18.66
C ASP A 174 -4.01 3.81 18.29
N GLU A 175 -5.23 4.34 18.10
CA GLU A 175 -5.50 5.78 17.99
C GLU A 175 -5.95 6.32 19.35
N GLY A 176 -4.99 6.85 20.11
CA GLY A 176 -5.23 7.28 21.48
C GLY A 176 -5.38 6.09 22.43
N SER A 177 -6.60 5.81 22.87
CA SER A 177 -6.92 4.68 23.77
C SER A 177 -7.77 3.60 23.12
N ASP A 178 -8.03 3.71 21.81
CA ASP A 178 -8.93 2.83 21.07
C ASP A 178 -8.31 2.50 19.70
N LEU A 179 -8.88 1.53 19.00
CA LEU A 179 -8.46 1.19 17.64
C LEU A 179 -9.09 2.15 16.62
N PRO A 180 -8.42 2.42 15.49
CA PRO A 180 -9.02 3.14 14.37
C PRO A 180 -10.29 2.44 13.88
N GLU A 181 -11.29 3.20 13.44
CA GLU A 181 -12.54 2.65 12.88
C GLU A 181 -12.27 1.68 11.72
N ASP A 182 -11.34 2.03 10.84
CA ASP A 182 -10.93 1.18 9.70
C ASP A 182 -10.27 -0.14 10.13
N CYS A 183 -9.71 -0.20 11.35
CA CYS A 183 -9.26 -1.46 11.93
C CYS A 183 -10.44 -2.31 12.46
N LYS A 184 -11.44 -1.66 13.05
CA LYS A 184 -12.60 -2.33 13.64
C LYS A 184 -13.46 -3.03 12.60
N VAL A 185 -13.57 -2.46 11.42
CA VAL A 185 -14.35 -3.05 10.32
C VAL A 185 -13.73 -4.34 9.76
N TYR A 186 -12.42 -4.59 9.91
CA TYR A 186 -11.81 -5.82 9.41
C TYR A 186 -12.43 -7.10 9.98
N TYR A 187 -12.96 -7.02 11.21
CA TYR A 187 -13.58 -8.15 11.92
C TYR A 187 -14.89 -7.78 12.64
N GLY A 188 -15.51 -6.66 12.29
CA GLY A 188 -16.80 -6.21 12.86
C GLY A 188 -16.79 -5.95 14.36
N LEU A 189 -15.75 -5.29 14.86
CA LEU A 189 -15.58 -5.00 16.29
C LEU A 189 -16.46 -3.85 16.75
N ASP A 190 -16.82 -3.82 18.04
CA ASP A 190 -17.65 -2.76 18.63
C ASP A 190 -19.00 -2.49 17.93
N GLY A 191 -19.50 -3.47 17.18
CA GLY A 191 -20.74 -3.35 16.40
C GLY A 191 -20.54 -2.79 14.99
N GLU A 192 -19.29 -2.60 14.56
CA GLU A 192 -18.94 -2.26 13.19
C GLU A 192 -19.25 -3.38 12.20
N MET A 193 -19.28 -3.00 10.93
CA MET A 193 -19.47 -3.93 9.83
C MET A 193 -18.28 -4.87 9.68
N ASP A 194 -18.50 -6.17 9.56
CA ASP A 194 -17.45 -7.14 9.21
C ASP A 194 -17.24 -7.17 7.70
N ILE A 195 -16.21 -6.46 7.22
CA ILE A 195 -15.84 -6.40 5.80
C ILE A 195 -14.79 -7.43 5.39
N GLY A 196 -14.25 -8.16 6.37
CA GLY A 196 -13.06 -9.01 6.22
C GLY A 196 -11.75 -8.22 6.11
N PRO A 197 -10.60 -8.92 6.22
CA PRO A 197 -9.29 -8.28 6.11
C PRO A 197 -9.10 -7.74 4.69
N MET A 198 -8.76 -6.46 4.61
CA MET A 198 -8.55 -5.74 3.35
C MET A 198 -7.23 -4.99 3.40
N VAL A 199 -6.47 -4.99 2.31
CA VAL A 199 -5.26 -4.17 2.21
C VAL A 199 -5.67 -2.70 2.12
N GLY A 200 -5.17 -1.88 3.04
CA GLY A 200 -5.39 -0.43 3.03
C GLY A 200 -4.34 0.29 2.20
N SER A 201 -4.66 1.46 1.64
CA SER A 201 -3.68 2.28 0.93
C SER A 201 -4.03 3.76 0.88
N ASN A 202 -3.06 4.61 1.25
CA ASN A 202 -3.19 6.07 1.16
C ASN A 202 -1.96 6.70 0.53
N LEU A 203 -2.19 7.84 -0.13
CA LEU A 203 -1.13 8.70 -0.64
C LEU A 203 -0.51 9.51 0.52
N GLN A 204 0.80 9.40 0.69
CA GLN A 204 1.61 10.01 1.73
C GLN A 204 2.57 11.06 1.15
N THR A 205 2.03 12.11 0.53
CA THR A 205 2.82 13.13 -0.18
C THR A 205 3.09 14.39 0.64
N SER A 206 2.61 14.48 1.88
CA SER A 206 2.57 15.74 2.64
C SER A 206 3.82 16.03 3.46
N ASP A 207 4.77 15.09 3.59
CA ASP A 207 5.95 15.33 4.41
C ASP A 207 6.94 16.28 3.71
N PRO A 208 7.15 17.51 4.23
CA PRO A 208 7.99 18.50 3.59
C PRO A 208 9.48 18.12 3.60
N ARG A 209 9.89 17.14 4.42
CA ARG A 209 11.29 16.68 4.52
C ARG A 209 11.64 15.72 3.39
N ALA A 210 10.66 15.00 2.87
CA ALA A 210 10.83 13.97 1.86
C ALA A 210 9.62 13.92 0.91
N PRO A 211 9.40 14.97 0.08
CA PRO A 211 8.21 15.08 -0.76
C PRO A 211 8.35 14.22 -2.02
N TYR A 212 8.15 12.91 -1.88
CA TYR A 212 8.15 11.98 -3.00
C TYR A 212 6.74 11.90 -3.63
N PRO A 213 6.56 12.30 -4.90
CA PRO A 213 5.29 12.12 -5.60
C PRO A 213 4.94 10.64 -5.76
N GLY A 214 3.65 10.31 -5.71
CA GLY A 214 3.21 8.92 -5.85
C GLY A 214 3.62 8.00 -4.69
N ASN A 215 4.01 8.58 -3.55
CA ASN A 215 4.26 7.84 -2.33
C ASN A 215 2.96 7.24 -1.79
N TYR A 216 2.68 5.98 -2.12
CA TYR A 216 1.62 5.21 -1.48
C TYR A 216 2.18 4.36 -0.35
N TRP A 217 1.48 4.33 0.77
CA TRP A 217 1.69 3.37 1.86
C TRP A 217 0.57 2.35 1.84
N PHE A 218 0.87 1.14 2.30
CA PHE A 218 -0.08 0.03 2.32
C PHE A 218 -0.10 -0.62 3.69
N SER A 219 -1.26 -1.11 4.12
CA SER A 219 -1.44 -1.82 5.37
C SER A 219 -1.96 -3.24 5.12
N PHE A 220 -1.23 -4.23 5.61
CA PHE A 220 -1.59 -5.65 5.51
C PHE A 220 -2.07 -6.14 6.87
N PRO A 221 -3.40 -6.22 7.11
CA PRO A 221 -3.92 -6.72 8.39
C PRO A 221 -3.61 -8.22 8.58
N ASN A 222 -3.66 -9.00 7.51
CA ASN A 222 -3.40 -10.45 7.45
C ASN A 222 -4.13 -11.25 8.56
N SER A 223 -3.66 -12.46 8.87
CA SER A 223 -4.32 -13.49 9.69
C SER A 223 -4.67 -13.05 11.09
N CYS A 224 -3.85 -12.19 11.70
CA CYS A 224 -3.93 -11.90 13.11
C CYS A 224 -3.95 -10.40 13.39
N ALA A 225 -4.71 -9.58 12.65
CA ALA A 225 -4.77 -8.14 12.99
C ALA A 225 -5.21 -7.87 14.44
N GLN A 226 -5.76 -8.88 15.18
CA GLN A 226 -6.05 -8.83 16.61
C GLN A 226 -6.02 -10.18 17.38
N GLU A 227 -5.39 -11.26 16.87
CA GLU A 227 -5.36 -12.52 17.65
C GLU A 227 -4.22 -12.48 18.70
N LEU A 228 -4.54 -12.06 19.92
CA LEU A 228 -3.74 -12.27 21.14
C LEU A 228 -4.57 -12.99 22.21
#